data_AF-A0A2U1WWA1-F1
#
_entry.id   AF-A0A2U1WWA1-F1
#
_cell.length_a   1.000
_cell.length_b   1.000
_cell.length_c   1.000
_cell.angle_alpha   90.00
_cell.angle_beta   90.00
_cell.angle_gamma   90.00
#
_symmetry.space_group_name_H-M   'P 1'
#
loop_
_entity.id
_entity.type
_entity.pdbx_description
1 polymer ?
#
loop_
_entity_poly.entity_id
_entity_poly.type
_entity_poly.pdbx_seq_one_letter_code
_entity_poly.pdbx_strand_id
1 'polypeptide(L)'
;MPDTATPLDNSRAAQAVCRDTAPATTAQARRALRDSALALVVLAALLGGVVGFGVGLLHHAVTVIQERAFDLPPGARLGEPLDLPAWRVVAVPALGGLLLGVLVAVVRRFRPKDIVDPVEANALFGGKMSLRDSLRLTLATILSNGAGASVGMEAAYTQAGAGFVSFVGQRLRLRRGDLRTLVGCGAAAAIASAYGAPLAGAFYAFELVLGGYTLATLAPVGAAAGVAVAVTTWVAGPAPAVIGGPGVSIDGWDYAAFGIVGFLAGWLSIATMQLVTVSERAFRALPVPAWLRPALGGAAVGALALWVPEVMGAGRGAEPPDLSVGVAGLALLIGAKVLASALSLGAGFRGGLFSASLFLGGLFGGLLALLAAQFAPGFGLDAKALVLVAMGSVAAGIVGGPVTMVLLVLEATSDLWAAAGVLTGVVVSTTVVRQAFGYSFTTWRFHLRGVPIRGAQDVGWMGDLRAGRLMRRDAKTVHAGLPLSDLRTLYPLGSAKTVFVVDEDGRYCGVVDMTAVHDPSRDTALEGRTAADMAGHREAILLLGDDIRATLARFCEAEAEALPVVATTTDRRVLGYLTEAFALRRYSQELERLRGEETGQQGLYGRD
;
A
#
# COMPACT_ATOMS: atom_id res chain seq x y z
N MET A 1 46.33 38.10 -41.33
CA MET A 1 46.14 39.10 -40.27
C MET A 1 45.80 40.45 -40.90
N PRO A 2 44.94 41.27 -40.29
CA PRO A 2 44.23 41.11 -39.01
C PRO A 2 42.74 40.77 -39.27
N ASP A 3 42.01 39.88 -38.59
CA ASP A 3 41.89 39.44 -37.20
C ASP A 3 41.36 40.50 -36.21
N THR A 4 40.03 40.65 -36.19
CA THR A 4 39.27 41.31 -35.12
C THR A 4 37.96 40.56 -34.84
N ALA A 5 38.06 39.33 -34.34
CA ALA A 5 36.95 38.66 -33.68
C ALA A 5 36.96 39.03 -32.19
N THR A 6 36.06 39.95 -31.80
CA THR A 6 35.70 40.16 -30.38
C THR A 6 35.09 38.88 -29.81
N PRO A 7 35.61 38.32 -28.69
CA PRO A 7 34.96 37.20 -28.04
C PRO A 7 33.71 37.70 -27.31
N LEU A 8 32.57 37.08 -27.59
CA LEU A 8 31.34 37.24 -26.82
C LEU A 8 31.59 36.70 -25.39
N ASP A 9 31.73 37.62 -24.44
CA ASP A 9 31.82 37.34 -23.02
C ASP A 9 30.48 36.81 -22.49
N ASN A 10 30.27 35.51 -22.64
CA ASN A 10 29.11 34.78 -22.09
C ASN A 10 29.17 34.60 -20.56
N SER A 11 30.16 35.17 -19.87
CA SER A 11 30.28 35.02 -18.41
C SER A 11 29.21 35.78 -17.62
N ARG A 12 28.62 36.83 -18.21
CA ARG A 12 27.57 37.65 -17.54
C ARG A 12 26.15 37.12 -17.72
N ALA A 13 25.86 36.38 -18.80
CA ALA A 13 24.54 35.79 -19.02
C ALA A 13 24.31 34.50 -18.19
N ALA A 14 25.38 33.77 -17.87
CA ALA A 14 25.31 32.54 -17.06
C ALA A 14 25.08 32.80 -15.56
N GLN A 15 25.34 34.02 -15.06
CA GLN A 15 25.18 34.35 -13.64
C GLN A 15 23.78 34.89 -13.27
N ALA A 16 22.92 35.20 -14.24
CA ALA A 16 21.62 35.80 -13.99
C ALA A 16 20.47 34.79 -13.74
N VAL A 17 20.69 33.48 -13.92
CA VAL A 17 19.63 32.45 -13.81
C VAL A 17 19.57 31.76 -12.45
N CYS A 18 20.56 31.97 -11.57
CA CYS A 18 20.61 31.37 -10.22
C CYS A 18 20.51 32.42 -9.11
N ARG A 19 19.38 33.13 -9.04
CA ARG A 19 18.98 33.87 -7.82
C ARG A 19 17.57 33.49 -7.41
N ASP A 20 17.37 32.21 -7.15
CA ASP A 20 16.25 31.75 -6.32
C ASP A 20 16.75 31.72 -4.86
N THR A 21 16.63 32.87 -4.19
CA THR A 21 17.12 33.10 -2.83
C THR A 21 16.25 32.37 -1.80
N ALA A 22 16.45 31.06 -1.65
CA ALA A 22 16.22 30.42 -0.36
C ALA A 22 17.44 30.75 0.54
N PRO A 23 17.26 31.15 1.81
CA PRO A 23 18.37 31.52 2.68
C PRO A 23 19.39 30.37 2.77
N ALA A 24 20.68 30.67 2.59
CA ALA A 24 21.77 29.69 2.47
C ALA A 24 21.79 28.64 3.60
N THR A 25 21.31 29.01 4.79
CA THR A 25 21.12 28.14 5.96
C THR A 25 20.13 26.99 5.71
N THR A 26 19.05 27.24 4.97
CA THR A 26 18.06 26.19 4.63
C THR A 26 18.57 25.21 3.58
N ALA A 27 19.43 25.66 2.65
CA ALA A 27 20.02 24.80 1.64
C ALA A 27 21.11 23.88 2.22
N GLN A 28 21.95 24.41 3.12
CA GLN A 28 22.94 23.63 3.87
C GLN A 28 22.27 22.63 4.82
N ALA A 29 21.26 23.04 5.60
CA ALA A 29 20.52 22.13 6.47
C ALA A 29 19.82 21.00 5.67
N ARG A 30 19.26 21.31 4.50
CA ARG A 30 18.67 20.31 3.59
C ARG A 30 19.72 19.33 3.04
N ARG A 31 20.93 19.77 2.73
CA ARG A 31 22.03 18.87 2.30
C ARG A 31 22.50 17.98 3.44
N ALA A 32 22.72 18.56 4.63
CA ALA A 32 23.10 17.81 5.83
C ALA A 32 22.08 16.73 6.21
N LEU A 33 20.78 17.03 6.11
CA LEU A 33 19.69 16.06 6.33
C LEU A 33 19.67 14.93 5.29
N ARG A 34 20.03 15.20 4.03
CA ARG A 34 20.01 14.22 2.92
C ARG A 34 21.22 13.28 2.91
N ASP A 35 22.30 13.66 3.57
CA ASP A 35 23.55 12.90 3.56
C ASP A 35 23.91 12.33 4.94
N SER A 36 23.12 12.59 5.99
CA SER A 36 23.31 12.04 7.33
C SER A 36 22.16 11.13 7.78
N ALA A 37 22.47 9.85 7.98
CA ALA A 37 21.52 8.86 8.52
C ALA A 37 21.01 9.25 9.92
N LEU A 38 21.89 9.82 10.76
CA LEU A 38 21.53 10.26 12.12
C LEU A 38 20.52 11.41 12.08
N ALA A 39 20.68 12.35 11.14
CA ALA A 39 19.74 13.46 11.00
C ALA A 39 18.34 12.98 10.59
N LEU A 40 18.25 11.94 9.74
CA LEU A 40 16.98 11.30 9.39
C LEU A 40 16.33 10.61 10.60
N VAL A 41 17.11 9.92 11.44
CA VAL A 41 16.61 9.28 12.67
C VAL A 41 16.05 10.31 13.64
N VAL A 42 16.78 11.40 13.89
CA VAL A 42 16.32 12.48 14.78
C VAL A 42 15.04 13.13 14.23
N LEU A 43 15.00 13.41 12.92
CA LEU A 43 13.81 13.94 12.28
C LEU A 43 12.61 12.99 12.42
N ALA A 44 12.82 11.69 12.18
CA ALA A 44 11.79 10.67 12.31
C ALA A 44 11.27 10.57 13.76
N ALA A 45 12.15 10.61 14.76
CA ALA A 45 11.79 10.62 16.17
C ALA A 45 10.91 11.83 16.55
N LEU A 46 11.34 13.04 16.17
CA LEU A 46 10.59 14.28 16.43
C LEU A 46 9.21 14.26 15.78
N LEU A 47 9.16 13.87 14.50
CA LEU A 47 7.90 13.76 13.77
C LEU A 47 7.01 12.65 14.34
N GLY A 48 7.60 11.54 14.78
CA GLY A 48 6.90 10.45 15.49
C GLY A 48 6.22 10.96 16.75
N GLY A 49 6.90 11.79 17.55
CA GLY A 49 6.30 12.45 18.72
C GLY A 49 5.08 13.31 18.36
N VAL A 50 5.16 14.11 17.29
CA VAL A 50 4.02 14.92 16.81
C VAL A 50 2.86 14.03 16.35
N VAL A 51 3.16 12.93 15.66
CA VAL A 51 2.13 11.96 15.24
C VAL A 51 1.48 11.30 16.45
N GLY A 52 2.25 10.88 17.46
CA GLY A 52 1.72 10.30 18.69
C GLY A 52 0.78 11.24 19.44
N PHE A 53 1.20 12.50 19.62
CA PHE A 53 0.31 13.54 20.16
C PHE A 53 -0.99 13.67 19.34
N GLY A 54 -0.88 13.70 18.01
CA GLY A 54 -2.03 13.75 17.11
C GLY A 54 -2.97 12.54 17.25
N VAL A 55 -2.43 11.33 17.39
CA VAL A 55 -3.24 10.12 17.62
C VAL A 55 -3.97 10.17 18.96
N GLY A 56 -3.30 10.62 20.03
CA GLY A 56 -3.94 10.85 21.33
C GLY A 56 -5.14 11.80 21.24
N LEU A 57 -4.98 12.92 20.52
CA LEU A 57 -6.08 13.86 20.27
C LEU A 57 -7.21 13.25 19.42
N LEU A 58 -6.87 12.47 18.39
CA LEU A 58 -7.87 11.80 17.55
C LEU A 58 -8.68 10.78 18.34
N HIS A 59 -8.02 10.01 19.22
CA HIS A 59 -8.70 9.07 20.11
C HIS A 59 -9.67 9.80 21.03
N HIS A 60 -9.20 10.85 21.70
CA HIS A 60 -10.04 11.67 22.58
C HIS A 60 -11.22 12.33 21.84
N ALA A 61 -11.00 12.82 20.61
CA ALA A 61 -12.07 13.42 19.82
C ALA A 61 -13.18 12.40 19.49
N VAL A 62 -12.82 11.16 19.14
CA VAL A 62 -13.79 10.10 18.85
C VAL A 62 -14.56 9.71 20.11
N THR A 63 -13.89 9.52 21.26
CA THR A 63 -14.58 9.16 22.51
C THR A 63 -15.56 10.24 22.92
N VAL A 64 -15.19 11.52 22.83
CA VAL A 64 -16.10 12.64 23.13
C VAL A 64 -17.29 12.68 22.17
N ILE A 65 -17.08 12.44 20.87
CA ILE A 65 -18.19 12.37 19.90
C ILE A 65 -19.14 11.23 20.29
N GLN A 66 -18.62 10.06 20.64
CA GLN A 66 -19.42 8.90 21.01
C GLN A 66 -20.18 9.12 22.32
N GLU A 67 -19.52 9.64 23.36
CA GLU A 67 -20.13 10.01 24.64
C GLU A 67 -21.32 10.93 24.43
N ARG A 68 -21.14 12.00 23.64
CA ARG A 68 -22.21 12.98 23.40
C ARG A 68 -23.31 12.46 22.49
N ALA A 69 -22.97 11.71 21.45
CA ALA A 69 -23.95 11.22 20.49
C ALA A 69 -24.84 10.11 21.11
N PHE A 70 -24.23 9.18 21.84
CA PHE A 70 -24.93 8.02 22.41
C PHE A 70 -25.36 8.18 23.87
N ASP A 71 -25.00 9.28 24.54
CA ASP A 71 -25.22 9.49 25.99
C ASP A 71 -24.45 8.51 26.88
N LEU A 72 -23.21 8.19 26.50
CA LEU A 72 -22.45 7.21 27.26
C LEU A 72 -22.07 7.78 28.64
N PRO A 73 -22.14 6.95 29.71
CA PRO A 73 -21.53 7.29 30.98
C PRO A 73 -20.04 7.63 30.81
N PRO A 74 -19.49 8.56 31.62
CA PRO A 74 -18.07 8.90 31.54
C PRO A 74 -17.18 7.65 31.68
N GLY A 75 -16.30 7.44 30.71
CA GLY A 75 -15.38 6.30 30.67
C GLY A 75 -15.94 5.01 30.05
N ALA A 76 -17.25 4.96 29.73
CA ALA A 76 -17.85 3.82 29.05
C ALA A 76 -17.60 3.87 27.53
N ARG A 77 -17.49 2.71 26.89
CA ARG A 77 -17.24 2.60 25.44
C ARG A 77 -18.42 1.98 24.70
N LEU A 78 -18.58 2.37 23.43
CA LEU A 78 -19.50 1.67 22.52
C LEU A 78 -19.09 0.20 22.38
N GLY A 79 -20.06 -0.71 22.54
CA GLY A 79 -19.85 -2.15 22.53
C GLY A 79 -19.72 -2.79 23.91
N GLU A 80 -19.79 -2.00 24.98
CA GLU A 80 -20.11 -2.50 26.32
C GLU A 80 -21.63 -2.76 26.45
N PRO A 81 -22.05 -3.68 27.35
CA PRO A 81 -23.46 -4.00 27.57
C PRO A 81 -24.13 -2.87 28.38
N LEU A 82 -24.34 -1.75 27.71
CA LEU A 82 -24.92 -0.53 28.26
C LEU A 82 -26.39 -0.43 27.90
N ASP A 83 -27.21 0.04 28.83
CA ASP A 83 -28.63 0.33 28.57
C ASP A 83 -28.77 1.67 27.85
N LEU A 84 -28.59 1.65 26.53
CA LEU A 84 -28.70 2.83 25.68
C LEU A 84 -30.12 3.01 25.15
N PRO A 85 -30.64 4.24 25.06
CA PRO A 85 -31.95 4.48 24.46
C PRO A 85 -32.01 3.93 23.03
N ALA A 86 -32.93 3.01 22.76
CA ALA A 86 -33.04 2.31 21.48
C ALA A 86 -33.11 3.25 20.27
N TRP A 87 -33.74 4.41 20.42
CA TRP A 87 -33.80 5.42 19.36
C TRP A 87 -32.42 6.00 19.02
N ARG A 88 -31.52 6.19 20.01
CA ARG A 88 -30.15 6.68 19.78
C ARG A 88 -29.32 5.63 19.04
N VAL A 89 -29.45 4.37 19.43
CA VAL A 89 -28.73 3.23 18.82
C VAL A 89 -29.00 3.14 17.31
N VAL A 90 -30.21 3.49 16.85
CA VAL A 90 -30.54 3.49 15.42
C VAL A 90 -30.35 4.86 14.76
N ALA A 91 -30.80 5.94 15.39
CA ALA A 91 -30.80 7.27 14.78
C ALA A 91 -29.39 7.84 14.62
N VAL A 92 -28.49 7.62 15.59
CA VAL A 92 -27.14 8.18 15.53
C VAL A 92 -26.34 7.61 14.36
N PRO A 93 -26.26 6.27 14.15
CA PRO A 93 -25.62 5.71 12.95
C PRO A 93 -26.29 6.17 11.65
N ALA A 94 -27.61 6.23 11.59
CA ALA A 94 -28.33 6.64 10.38
C ALA A 94 -28.06 8.11 10.01
N LEU A 95 -28.13 9.03 10.98
CA LEU A 95 -27.86 10.45 10.78
C LEU A 95 -26.38 10.71 10.51
N GLY A 96 -25.47 10.02 11.22
CA GLY A 96 -24.03 10.10 10.97
C GLY A 96 -23.66 9.59 9.57
N GLY A 97 -24.30 8.51 9.11
CA GLY A 97 -24.20 8.01 7.73
C GLY A 97 -24.72 9.02 6.72
N LEU A 98 -25.88 9.65 6.97
CA LEU A 98 -26.41 10.70 6.10
C LEU A 98 -25.46 11.89 5.99
N LEU A 99 -24.94 12.37 7.12
CA LEU A 99 -23.98 13.48 7.16
C LEU A 99 -22.71 13.13 6.37
N LEU A 100 -22.17 11.92 6.56
CA LEU A 100 -21.01 11.43 5.83
C LEU A 100 -21.28 11.38 4.32
N GLY A 101 -22.43 10.81 3.91
CA GLY A 101 -22.80 10.67 2.52
C GLY A 101 -22.96 12.02 1.80
N VAL A 102 -23.61 12.99 2.46
CA VAL A 102 -23.72 14.37 1.97
C VAL A 102 -22.34 15.02 1.85
N LEU A 103 -21.51 14.91 2.88
CA LEU A 103 -20.16 15.49 2.88
C LEU A 103 -19.31 14.93 1.73
N VAL A 104 -19.32 13.60 1.54
CA VAL A 104 -18.59 12.93 0.45
C VAL A 104 -19.12 13.36 -0.92
N ALA A 105 -20.43 13.50 -1.10
CA ALA A 105 -21.02 13.95 -2.35
C ALA A 105 -20.64 15.40 -2.68
N VAL A 106 -20.67 16.30 -1.69
CA VAL A 106 -20.25 17.70 -1.86
C VAL A 106 -18.77 17.77 -2.21
N VAL A 107 -17.90 17.04 -1.49
CA VAL A 107 -16.47 17.05 -1.77
C VAL A 107 -16.17 16.49 -3.16
N ARG A 108 -16.82 15.40 -3.58
CA ARG A 108 -16.64 14.80 -4.92
C ARG A 108 -16.98 15.78 -6.06
N ARG A 109 -17.92 16.71 -5.85
CA ARG A 109 -18.24 17.76 -6.84
C ARG A 109 -17.05 18.68 -7.14
N PHE A 110 -16.21 18.97 -6.15
CA PHE A 110 -15.06 19.86 -6.30
C PHE A 110 -13.73 19.11 -6.47
N ARG A 111 -13.68 17.84 -6.07
CA ARG A 111 -12.47 17.02 -6.02
C ARG A 111 -12.82 15.58 -6.43
N PRO A 112 -12.84 15.28 -7.74
CA PRO A 112 -13.24 13.96 -8.23
C PRO A 112 -12.16 12.88 -8.07
N LYS A 113 -10.91 13.27 -7.79
CA LYS A 113 -9.78 12.33 -7.66
C LYS A 113 -9.89 11.51 -6.36
N ASP A 114 -9.52 10.23 -6.44
CA ASP A 114 -9.44 9.37 -5.27
C ASP A 114 -8.30 9.79 -4.33
N ILE A 115 -8.48 9.49 -3.04
CA ILE A 115 -7.49 9.76 -2.01
C ILE A 115 -6.42 8.66 -2.06
N VAL A 116 -5.17 9.08 -2.13
CA VAL A 116 -4.01 8.18 -2.08
C VAL A 116 -3.69 7.87 -0.61
N ASP A 117 -3.71 6.59 -0.26
CA ASP A 117 -3.35 6.10 1.07
C ASP A 117 -1.82 5.86 1.20
N PRO A 118 -1.28 5.59 2.40
CA PRO A 118 0.17 5.44 2.59
C PRO A 118 0.77 4.28 1.79
N VAL A 119 0.01 3.19 1.62
CA VAL A 119 0.45 2.00 0.88
C VAL A 119 0.54 2.33 -0.60
N GLU A 120 -0.49 2.97 -1.17
CA GLU A 120 -0.51 3.44 -2.56
C GLU A 120 0.56 4.52 -2.81
N ALA A 121 0.71 5.46 -1.87
CA ALA A 121 1.70 6.53 -1.92
C ALA A 121 3.12 5.99 -2.02
N ASN A 122 3.46 5.02 -1.18
CA ASN A 122 4.75 4.37 -1.26
C ASN A 122 4.84 3.51 -2.52
N ALA A 123 3.93 2.56 -2.74
CA ALA A 123 4.01 1.64 -3.87
C ALA A 123 4.13 2.34 -5.24
N LEU A 124 3.45 3.48 -5.45
CA LEU A 124 3.35 4.13 -6.77
C LEU A 124 3.98 5.52 -6.84
N PHE A 125 3.86 6.32 -5.78
CA PHE A 125 4.14 7.76 -5.84
C PHE A 125 5.39 8.19 -5.06
N GLY A 126 6.22 7.23 -4.62
CA GLY A 126 7.46 7.51 -3.92
C GLY A 126 7.26 8.20 -2.57
N GLY A 127 6.15 7.88 -1.88
CA GLY A 127 5.78 8.43 -0.59
C GLY A 127 5.10 9.81 -0.63
N LYS A 128 4.73 10.32 -1.82
CA LYS A 128 4.05 11.61 -1.93
C LYS A 128 2.57 11.50 -1.60
N MET A 129 2.14 12.22 -0.57
CA MET A 129 0.75 12.31 -0.13
C MET A 129 0.27 13.76 -0.08
N SER A 130 -1.04 13.96 -0.24
CA SER A 130 -1.68 15.26 -0.10
C SER A 130 -2.21 15.43 1.32
N LEU A 131 -1.66 16.37 2.10
CA LEU A 131 -2.10 16.63 3.48
C LEU A 131 -3.60 16.92 3.57
N ARG A 132 -4.14 17.68 2.60
CA ARG A 132 -5.56 18.02 2.57
C ARG A 132 -6.44 16.79 2.36
N ASP A 133 -6.01 15.87 1.50
CA ASP A 133 -6.77 14.65 1.23
C ASP A 133 -6.64 13.66 2.41
N SER A 134 -5.47 13.61 3.06
CA SER A 134 -5.28 12.89 4.32
C SER A 134 -6.22 13.38 5.42
N LEU A 135 -6.27 14.70 5.68
CA LEU A 135 -7.16 15.27 6.70
C LEU A 135 -8.64 14.99 6.40
N ARG A 136 -9.05 15.01 5.13
CA ARG A 136 -10.42 14.66 4.75
C ARG A 136 -10.76 13.21 5.03
N LEU A 137 -9.87 12.27 4.70
CA LEU A 137 -10.10 10.84 4.99
C LEU A 137 -10.13 10.59 6.50
N THR A 138 -9.23 11.24 7.25
CA THR A 138 -9.21 11.16 8.71
C THR A 138 -10.53 11.67 9.28
N LEU A 139 -11.03 12.84 8.86
CA LEU A 139 -12.31 13.39 9.32
C LEU A 139 -13.50 12.49 8.95
N ALA A 140 -13.52 11.95 7.73
CA ALA A 140 -14.57 11.03 7.30
C ALA A 140 -14.60 9.75 8.15
N THR A 141 -13.43 9.25 8.55
CA THR A 141 -13.31 8.07 9.43
C THR A 141 -13.69 8.40 10.88
N ILE A 142 -13.30 9.58 11.41
CA ILE A 142 -13.77 10.07 12.72
C ILE A 142 -15.29 10.12 12.75
N LEU A 143 -15.93 10.70 11.73
CA LEU A 143 -17.39 10.78 11.65
C LEU A 143 -18.02 9.38 11.58
N SER A 144 -17.43 8.47 10.82
CA SER A 144 -17.92 7.09 10.70
C SER A 144 -17.88 6.35 12.04
N ASN A 145 -16.73 6.38 12.71
CA ASN A 145 -16.53 5.68 13.98
C ASN A 145 -17.29 6.38 15.13
N GLY A 146 -17.32 7.71 15.14
CA GLY A 146 -18.11 8.52 16.08
C GLY A 146 -19.62 8.28 15.96
N ALA A 147 -20.11 7.97 14.75
CA ALA A 147 -21.50 7.58 14.52
C ALA A 147 -21.79 6.10 14.87
N GLY A 148 -20.81 5.33 15.33
CA GLY A 148 -20.97 3.93 15.74
C GLY A 148 -20.82 2.90 14.62
N ALA A 149 -20.33 3.28 13.43
CA ALA A 149 -20.06 2.32 12.36
C ALA A 149 -19.10 1.21 12.83
N SER A 150 -19.35 -0.03 12.41
CA SER A 150 -18.63 -1.22 12.87
C SER A 150 -17.25 -1.37 12.20
N VAL A 151 -16.37 -0.39 12.39
CA VAL A 151 -15.05 -0.30 11.75
C VAL A 151 -14.04 0.36 12.69
N GLY A 152 -12.75 0.06 12.52
CA GLY A 152 -11.65 0.63 13.29
C GLY A 152 -11.12 1.98 12.77
N MET A 153 -10.32 2.65 13.59
CA MET A 153 -9.74 3.98 13.32
C MET A 153 -8.34 3.94 12.68
N GLU A 154 -7.78 2.76 12.43
CA GLU A 154 -6.36 2.60 12.07
C GLU A 154 -6.04 3.25 10.72
N ALA A 155 -6.98 3.16 9.77
CA ALA A 155 -6.88 3.87 8.50
C ALA A 155 -6.81 5.39 8.69
N ALA A 156 -7.48 5.95 9.70
CA ALA A 156 -7.43 7.38 9.99
C ALA A 156 -6.11 7.80 10.63
N TYR A 157 -5.64 7.01 11.61
CA TYR A 157 -4.38 7.27 12.31
C TYR A 157 -3.21 7.21 11.34
N THR A 158 -3.13 6.13 10.56
CA THR A 158 -2.07 5.93 9.56
C THR A 158 -2.10 7.00 8.49
N GLN A 159 -3.28 7.33 7.93
CA GLN A 159 -3.40 8.39 6.94
C GLN A 159 -2.98 9.76 7.48
N ALA A 160 -3.38 10.09 8.71
CA ALA A 160 -3.04 11.36 9.34
C ALA A 160 -1.54 11.46 9.58
N GLY A 161 -0.95 10.44 10.21
CA GLY A 161 0.48 10.38 10.51
C GLY A 161 1.35 10.40 9.26
N ALA A 162 1.10 9.48 8.33
CA ALA A 162 1.83 9.39 7.07
C ALA A 162 1.65 10.64 6.19
N GLY A 163 0.44 11.20 6.14
CA GLY A 163 0.14 12.42 5.38
C GLY A 163 0.85 13.65 5.92
N PHE A 164 0.87 13.82 7.24
CA PHE A 164 1.61 14.89 7.92
C PHE A 164 3.11 14.78 7.67
N VAL A 165 3.67 13.59 7.88
CA VAL A 165 5.10 13.35 7.71
C VAL A 165 5.51 13.49 6.24
N SER A 166 4.69 13.01 5.30
CA SER A 166 4.90 13.22 3.85
C SER A 166 4.91 14.71 3.49
N PHE A 167 3.99 15.50 4.05
CA PHE A 167 3.95 16.95 3.82
C PHE A 167 5.25 17.63 4.28
N VAL A 168 5.73 17.29 5.48
CA VAL A 168 7.01 17.81 6.00
C VAL A 168 8.16 17.38 5.08
N GLY A 169 8.24 16.09 4.73
CA GLY A 169 9.29 15.55 3.87
C GLY A 169 9.32 16.19 2.47
N GLN A 170 8.16 16.44 1.87
CA GLN A 170 8.05 17.14 0.58
C GLN A 170 8.50 18.61 0.69
N ARG A 171 8.19 19.30 1.81
CA ARG A 171 8.62 20.68 2.05
C ARG A 171 10.14 20.79 2.30
N LEU A 172 10.73 19.74 2.86
CA LEU A 172 12.18 19.55 2.98
C LEU A 172 12.83 19.06 1.66
N ARG A 173 12.02 18.74 0.65
CA ARG A 173 12.44 18.17 -0.65
C ARG A 173 13.27 16.90 -0.47
N LEU A 174 12.84 15.99 0.39
CA LEU A 174 13.56 14.72 0.59
C LEU A 174 13.55 13.85 -0.68
N ARG A 175 14.52 12.94 -0.77
CA ARG A 175 14.62 12.00 -1.89
C ARG A 175 13.49 10.98 -1.82
N ARG A 176 13.27 10.22 -2.91
CA ARG A 176 12.22 9.20 -3.00
C ARG A 176 12.34 8.17 -1.86
N GLY A 177 13.52 7.56 -1.68
CA GLY A 177 13.80 6.65 -0.58
C GLY A 177 13.50 7.26 0.80
N ASP A 178 14.11 8.39 1.14
CA ASP A 178 13.92 9.06 2.44
C ASP A 178 12.45 9.43 2.71
N LEU A 179 11.73 9.91 1.68
CA LEU A 179 10.32 10.26 1.80
C LEU A 179 9.45 9.02 2.05
N ARG A 180 9.74 7.90 1.37
CA ARG A 180 9.06 6.61 1.63
C ARG A 180 9.30 6.16 3.06
N THR A 181 10.56 6.20 3.52
CA THR A 181 10.93 5.86 4.90
C THR A 181 10.18 6.72 5.91
N LEU A 182 10.12 8.04 5.68
CA LEU A 182 9.37 8.95 6.54
C LEU A 182 7.86 8.67 6.55
N VAL A 183 7.25 8.38 5.40
CA VAL A 183 5.84 7.94 5.33
C VAL A 183 5.63 6.67 6.16
N GLY A 184 6.55 5.72 6.07
CA GLY A 184 6.61 4.55 6.94
C GLY A 184 6.73 4.91 8.43
N CYS A 185 7.60 5.85 8.79
CA CYS A 185 7.74 6.35 10.17
C CYS A 185 6.43 6.96 10.69
N GLY A 186 5.72 7.71 9.86
CA GLY A 186 4.41 8.28 10.21
C GLY A 186 3.33 7.22 10.42
N ALA A 187 3.31 6.18 9.58
CA ALA A 187 2.40 5.04 9.77
C ALA A 187 2.77 4.21 11.01
N ALA A 188 4.06 3.97 11.25
CA ALA A 188 4.55 3.24 12.42
C ALA A 188 4.21 3.97 13.71
N ALA A 189 4.54 5.26 13.80
CA ALA A 189 4.19 6.11 14.93
C ALA A 189 2.69 6.10 15.21
N ALA A 190 1.87 6.14 14.15
CA ALA A 190 0.41 6.14 14.30
C ALA A 190 -0.15 4.85 14.89
N ILE A 191 0.26 3.69 14.35
CA ILE A 191 -0.18 2.37 14.87
C ILE A 191 0.42 2.09 16.24
N ALA A 192 1.70 2.38 16.44
CA ALA A 192 2.37 2.23 17.73
C ALA A 192 1.61 2.99 18.83
N SER A 193 1.24 4.25 18.55
CA SER A 193 0.48 5.09 19.48
C SER A 193 -0.93 4.57 19.75
N ALA A 194 -1.60 4.02 18.73
CA ALA A 194 -2.96 3.52 18.86
C ALA A 194 -3.05 2.26 19.75
N TYR A 195 -2.00 1.44 19.80
CA TYR A 195 -1.98 0.17 20.52
C TYR A 195 -0.99 0.13 21.70
N GLY A 196 -0.20 1.18 21.91
CA GLY A 196 0.89 1.16 22.89
C GLY A 196 2.00 0.16 22.55
N ALA A 197 2.14 -0.20 21.27
CA ALA A 197 2.95 -1.32 20.80
C ALA A 197 3.97 -0.85 19.74
N PRO A 198 5.16 -0.36 20.15
CA PRO A 198 6.13 0.24 19.23
C PRO A 198 6.72 -0.74 18.21
N LEU A 199 7.00 -2.00 18.57
CA LEU A 199 7.50 -3.00 17.64
C LEU A 199 6.41 -3.39 16.63
N ALA A 200 5.18 -3.60 17.08
CA ALA A 200 4.05 -3.87 16.21
C ALA A 200 3.83 -2.72 15.22
N GLY A 201 3.88 -1.47 15.67
CA GLY A 201 3.79 -0.30 14.79
C GLY A 201 4.93 -0.23 13.78
N ALA A 202 6.17 -0.51 14.18
CA ALA A 202 7.31 -0.55 13.26
C ALA A 202 7.14 -1.62 12.17
N PHE A 203 6.75 -2.84 12.54
CA PHE A 203 6.52 -3.92 11.58
C PHE A 203 5.27 -3.71 10.73
N TYR A 204 4.25 -3.00 11.24
CA TYR A 204 3.13 -2.55 10.40
C TYR A 204 3.64 -1.70 9.24
N ALA A 205 4.57 -0.76 9.50
CA ALA A 205 5.17 0.02 8.44
C ALA A 205 6.03 -0.83 7.49
N PHE A 206 6.83 -1.77 7.99
CA PHE A 206 7.67 -2.62 7.14
C PHE A 206 6.85 -3.55 6.24
N GLU A 207 5.84 -4.22 6.79
CA GLU A 207 5.03 -5.22 6.07
C GLU A 207 4.00 -4.56 5.14
N LEU A 208 3.30 -3.51 5.59
CA LEU A 208 2.17 -2.95 4.85
C LEU A 208 2.48 -1.67 4.07
N VAL A 209 3.48 -0.89 4.48
CA VAL A 209 3.71 0.46 3.90
C VAL A 209 5.01 0.53 3.10
N LEU A 210 6.07 -0.14 3.54
CA LEU A 210 7.39 -0.12 2.89
C LEU A 210 7.66 -1.34 2.01
N GLY A 211 7.15 -2.51 2.40
CA GLY A 211 7.33 -3.78 1.70
C GLY A 211 8.65 -4.48 1.96
N GLY A 212 9.41 -4.01 2.96
CA GLY A 212 10.71 -4.52 3.36
C GLY A 212 11.31 -3.68 4.47
N TYR A 213 12.36 -4.21 5.09
CA TYR A 213 13.18 -3.48 6.06
C TYR A 213 14.65 -3.62 5.69
N THR A 214 15.40 -2.56 5.95
CA THR A 214 16.85 -2.53 5.81
C THR A 214 17.45 -1.92 7.07
N LEU A 215 18.76 -2.06 7.26
CA LEU A 215 19.45 -1.41 8.38
C LEU A 215 19.23 0.12 8.37
N ALA A 216 19.13 0.72 7.18
CA ALA A 216 18.88 2.14 7.00
C ALA A 216 17.47 2.57 7.43
N THR A 217 16.44 1.73 7.21
CA THR A 217 15.06 2.04 7.61
C THR A 217 14.73 1.63 9.03
N LEU A 218 15.47 0.68 9.62
CA LEU A 218 15.19 0.13 10.95
C LEU A 218 15.26 1.20 12.04
N ALA A 219 16.37 1.94 12.09
CA ALA A 219 16.60 2.98 13.11
C ALA A 219 15.55 4.12 13.07
N PRO A 220 15.26 4.78 11.93
CA PRO A 220 14.31 5.89 11.92
C PRO A 220 12.87 5.43 12.21
N VAL A 221 12.45 4.27 11.71
CA VAL A 221 11.10 3.74 11.96
C VAL A 221 10.93 3.35 13.43
N GLY A 222 11.90 2.65 14.01
CA GLY A 222 11.89 2.28 15.42
C GLY A 222 11.92 3.50 16.35
N ALA A 223 12.74 4.50 16.05
CA ALA A 223 12.80 5.74 16.82
C ALA A 223 11.47 6.52 16.76
N ALA A 224 10.86 6.62 15.58
CA ALA A 224 9.55 7.26 15.42
C ALA A 224 8.46 6.53 16.23
N ALA A 225 8.40 5.20 16.15
CA ALA A 225 7.43 4.39 16.88
C ALA A 225 7.59 4.52 18.41
N GLY A 226 8.82 4.37 18.92
CA GLY A 226 9.10 4.45 20.36
C GLY A 226 8.79 5.83 20.95
N VAL A 227 9.21 6.91 20.28
CA VAL A 227 8.92 8.28 20.74
C VAL A 227 7.41 8.58 20.65
N ALA A 228 6.72 8.09 19.62
CA ALA A 228 5.29 8.28 19.50
C ALA A 228 4.52 7.63 20.65
N VAL A 229 4.89 6.41 21.07
CA VAL A 229 4.27 5.74 22.22
C VAL A 229 4.53 6.50 23.50
N ALA A 230 5.77 6.93 23.75
CA ALA A 230 6.11 7.73 24.93
C ALA A 230 5.26 9.01 25.02
N VAL A 231 5.16 9.78 23.92
CA VAL A 231 4.36 11.01 23.87
C VAL A 231 2.87 10.72 24.04
N THR A 232 2.32 9.71 23.35
CA THR A 232 0.90 9.38 23.46
C THR A 232 0.54 8.95 24.87
N THR A 233 1.43 8.19 25.52
CA THR A 233 1.27 7.73 26.91
C THR A 233 1.23 8.91 27.89
N TRP A 234 2.05 9.94 27.66
CA TRP A 234 2.03 11.16 28.46
C TRP A 234 0.76 11.99 28.28
N VAL A 235 0.19 11.98 27.07
CA VAL A 235 -0.95 12.85 26.70
C VAL A 235 -2.29 12.20 27.04
N ALA A 236 -2.45 10.92 26.72
CA ALA A 236 -3.71 10.19 26.81
C ALA A 236 -3.71 9.09 27.90
N GLY A 237 -2.58 8.90 28.60
CA GLY A 237 -2.38 7.77 29.50
C GLY A 237 -1.89 6.51 28.77
N PRO A 238 -1.52 5.46 29.51
CA PRO A 238 -1.13 4.19 28.90
C PRO A 238 -2.29 3.65 28.06
N ALA A 239 -1.96 3.05 26.91
CA ALA A 239 -2.94 2.28 26.17
C ALA A 239 -3.55 1.23 27.13
N PRO A 240 -4.87 1.00 27.08
CA PRO A 240 -5.48 -0.06 27.89
C PRO A 240 -4.70 -1.36 27.69
N ALA A 241 -4.47 -2.16 28.73
CA ALA A 241 -3.86 -3.47 28.56
C ALA A 241 -4.86 -4.34 27.77
N VAL A 242 -4.78 -4.29 26.44
CA VAL A 242 -5.87 -4.73 25.57
C VAL A 242 -5.93 -6.26 25.52
N ILE A 243 -4.83 -6.94 25.78
CA ILE A 243 -4.71 -8.39 25.60
C ILE A 243 -4.14 -8.94 26.92
N GLY A 244 -4.91 -9.76 27.65
CA GLY A 244 -4.60 -10.13 29.04
C GLY A 244 -3.14 -10.48 29.34
N GLY A 245 -2.69 -10.26 30.59
CA GLY A 245 -1.27 -10.32 30.99
C GLY A 245 -0.55 -11.67 30.79
N PRO A 246 0.69 -11.85 31.27
CA PRO A 246 1.45 -13.07 31.02
C PRO A 246 0.81 -14.32 31.67
N GLY A 247 1.31 -15.50 31.31
CA GLY A 247 1.00 -16.75 32.00
C GLY A 247 0.15 -17.71 31.17
N VAL A 248 0.47 -17.85 29.89
CA VAL A 248 -0.10 -18.92 29.06
C VAL A 248 0.70 -20.21 29.28
N SER A 249 0.00 -21.34 29.47
CA SER A 249 0.62 -22.66 29.43
C SER A 249 0.56 -23.21 28.01
N ILE A 250 1.72 -23.58 27.44
CA ILE A 250 1.80 -24.17 26.10
C ILE A 250 2.63 -25.45 26.15
N ASP A 251 2.00 -26.56 25.79
CA ASP A 251 2.64 -27.85 25.61
C ASP A 251 2.95 -28.12 24.13
N GLY A 252 3.81 -29.11 23.85
CA GLY A 252 4.25 -29.40 22.47
C GLY A 252 3.12 -29.75 21.50
N TRP A 253 2.05 -30.38 21.98
CA TRP A 253 0.89 -30.76 21.15
C TRP A 253 -0.01 -29.56 20.81
N ASP A 254 0.05 -28.48 21.58
CA ASP A 254 -0.82 -27.30 21.39
C ASP A 254 -0.54 -26.62 20.06
N TYR A 255 0.70 -26.69 19.56
CA TYR A 255 1.07 -26.17 18.25
C TYR A 255 0.29 -26.80 17.10
N ALA A 256 -0.11 -28.08 17.22
CA ALA A 256 -0.97 -28.72 16.23
C ALA A 256 -2.39 -28.13 16.28
N ALA A 257 -2.92 -27.90 17.48
CA ALA A 257 -4.20 -27.21 17.67
C ALA A 257 -4.15 -25.78 17.13
N PHE A 258 -3.07 -25.03 17.39
CA PHE A 258 -2.86 -23.68 16.87
C PHE A 258 -2.81 -23.64 15.33
N GLY A 259 -2.23 -24.67 14.70
CA GLY A 259 -2.28 -24.84 13.25
C GLY A 259 -3.72 -24.98 12.73
N ILE A 260 -4.57 -25.77 13.42
CA ILE A 260 -6.00 -25.91 13.08
C ILE A 260 -6.73 -24.58 13.29
N VAL A 261 -6.49 -23.88 14.40
CA VAL A 261 -7.04 -22.54 14.65
C VAL A 261 -6.68 -21.60 13.51
N GLY A 262 -5.40 -21.56 13.12
CA GLY A 262 -4.90 -20.76 12.01
C GLY A 262 -5.59 -21.08 10.69
N PHE A 263 -5.78 -22.37 10.37
CA PHE A 263 -6.47 -22.79 9.16
C PHE A 263 -7.92 -22.28 9.11
N LEU A 264 -8.68 -22.46 10.20
CA LEU A 264 -10.06 -21.99 10.29
C LEU A 264 -10.16 -20.45 10.30
N ALA A 265 -9.23 -19.78 11.00
CA ALA A 265 -9.13 -18.32 11.03
C ALA A 265 -8.86 -17.73 9.63
N GLY A 266 -8.07 -18.42 8.79
CA GLY A 266 -7.84 -18.04 7.40
C GLY A 266 -9.14 -18.03 6.59
N TRP A 267 -9.97 -19.07 6.72
CA TRP A 267 -11.28 -19.11 6.07
C TRP A 267 -12.25 -18.05 6.58
N LEU A 268 -12.29 -17.81 7.90
CA LEU A 268 -13.09 -16.73 8.49
C LEU A 268 -12.65 -15.35 7.96
N SER A 269 -11.35 -15.14 7.77
CA SER A 269 -10.79 -13.92 7.18
C SER A 269 -11.26 -13.73 5.75
N ILE A 270 -11.20 -14.77 4.92
CA ILE A 270 -11.68 -14.74 3.52
C ILE A 270 -13.18 -14.44 3.49
N ALA A 271 -13.97 -15.15 4.28
CA ALA A 271 -15.42 -14.97 4.34
C ALA A 271 -15.78 -13.50 4.71
N THR A 272 -15.08 -12.92 5.68
CA THR A 272 -15.26 -11.52 6.08
C THR A 272 -14.96 -10.55 4.93
N MET A 273 -13.82 -10.71 4.25
CA MET A 273 -13.43 -9.85 3.12
C MET A 273 -14.39 -9.97 1.92
N GLN A 274 -14.86 -11.20 1.64
CA GLN A 274 -15.83 -11.44 0.59
C GLN A 274 -17.18 -10.83 0.92
N LEU A 275 -17.66 -10.95 2.17
CA LEU A 275 -18.93 -10.37 2.59
C LEU A 275 -18.93 -8.84 2.48
N VAL A 276 -17.83 -8.17 2.83
CA VAL A 276 -17.67 -6.73 2.59
C VAL A 276 -17.84 -6.40 1.10
N THR A 277 -17.23 -7.19 0.22
CA THR A 277 -17.31 -6.99 -1.24
C THR A 277 -18.73 -7.22 -1.77
N VAL A 278 -19.41 -8.27 -1.29
CA VAL A 278 -20.80 -8.57 -1.63
C VAL A 278 -21.73 -7.46 -1.14
N SER A 279 -21.53 -6.98 0.09
CA SER A 279 -22.30 -5.87 0.66
C SER A 279 -22.14 -4.61 -0.16
N GLU A 280 -20.91 -4.26 -0.57
CA GLU A 280 -20.66 -3.11 -1.44
C GLU A 280 -21.41 -3.21 -2.78
N ARG A 281 -21.41 -4.39 -3.41
CA ARG A 281 -22.18 -4.64 -4.64
C ARG A 281 -23.67 -4.49 -4.41
N ALA A 282 -24.20 -5.03 -3.30
CA ALA A 282 -25.61 -4.93 -2.95
C ALA A 282 -26.04 -3.46 -2.76
N PHE A 283 -25.30 -2.67 -1.98
CA PHE A 283 -25.59 -1.24 -1.81
C PHE A 283 -25.45 -0.43 -3.10
N ARG A 284 -24.51 -0.79 -3.98
CA ARG A 284 -24.38 -0.15 -5.31
C ARG A 284 -25.56 -0.46 -6.23
N ALA A 285 -26.19 -1.64 -6.09
CA ALA A 285 -27.35 -2.05 -6.88
C ALA A 285 -28.67 -1.42 -6.40
N LEU A 286 -28.73 -0.86 -5.20
CA LEU A 286 -29.93 -0.19 -4.70
C LEU A 286 -30.28 1.06 -5.55
N PRO A 287 -31.55 1.26 -5.91
CA PRO A 287 -32.03 2.40 -6.69
C PRO A 287 -32.14 3.69 -5.84
N VAL A 288 -31.11 3.99 -5.05
CA VAL A 288 -31.03 5.17 -4.19
C VAL A 288 -29.81 6.01 -4.53
N PRO A 289 -29.86 7.34 -4.34
CA PRO A 289 -28.70 8.21 -4.54
C PRO A 289 -27.51 7.77 -3.68
N ALA A 290 -26.29 7.88 -4.23
CA ALA A 290 -25.08 7.40 -3.55
C ALA A 290 -24.83 8.05 -2.18
N TRP A 291 -25.29 9.28 -1.97
CA TRP A 291 -25.17 10.00 -0.69
C TRP A 291 -26.11 9.46 0.40
N LEU A 292 -27.17 8.72 0.06
CA LEU A 292 -28.11 8.15 1.03
C LEU A 292 -27.69 6.75 1.51
N ARG A 293 -26.82 6.06 0.75
CA ARG A 293 -26.38 4.69 1.07
C ARG A 293 -25.78 4.54 2.47
N PRO A 294 -24.88 5.43 2.95
CA PRO A 294 -24.33 5.27 4.29
C PRO A 294 -25.39 5.47 5.39
N ALA A 295 -26.45 6.26 5.15
CA ALA A 295 -27.56 6.38 6.09
C ALA A 295 -28.33 5.06 6.24
N LEU A 296 -28.58 4.37 5.12
CA LEU A 296 -29.23 3.04 5.13
C LEU A 296 -28.34 1.99 5.81
N GLY A 297 -27.04 2.01 5.54
CA GLY A 297 -26.08 1.15 6.23
C GLY A 297 -26.03 1.42 7.73
N GLY A 298 -26.06 2.70 8.12
CA GLY A 298 -26.09 3.13 9.52
C GLY A 298 -27.34 2.63 10.22
N ALA A 299 -28.52 2.83 9.62
CA ALA A 299 -29.77 2.31 10.15
C ALA A 299 -29.76 0.77 10.30
N ALA A 300 -29.18 0.05 9.34
CA ALA A 300 -29.07 -1.41 9.41
C ALA A 300 -28.11 -1.87 10.53
N VAL A 301 -26.97 -1.20 10.70
CA VAL A 301 -26.03 -1.46 11.79
C VAL A 301 -26.66 -1.14 13.15
N GLY A 302 -27.34 -0.01 13.26
CA GLY A 302 -28.07 0.37 14.47
C GLY A 302 -29.19 -0.62 14.82
N ALA A 303 -29.95 -1.09 13.83
CA ALA A 303 -30.97 -2.11 14.04
C ALA A 303 -30.38 -3.43 14.54
N LEU A 304 -29.22 -3.84 14.02
CA LEU A 304 -28.49 -5.00 14.52
C LEU A 304 -27.98 -4.79 15.96
N ALA A 305 -27.51 -3.58 16.26
CA ALA A 305 -26.99 -3.19 17.56
C ALA A 305 -28.05 -3.13 18.67
N LEU A 306 -29.35 -3.06 18.33
CA LEU A 306 -30.43 -3.20 19.32
C LEU A 306 -30.45 -4.60 19.96
N TRP A 307 -30.00 -5.62 19.24
CA TRP A 307 -29.94 -7.00 19.72
C TRP A 307 -28.54 -7.38 20.19
N VAL A 308 -27.52 -6.83 19.54
CA VAL A 308 -26.12 -7.15 19.79
C VAL A 308 -25.30 -5.85 19.86
N PRO A 309 -25.32 -5.12 20.99
CA PRO A 309 -24.63 -3.83 21.13
C PRO A 309 -23.13 -3.89 20.85
N GLU A 310 -22.49 -5.05 21.08
CA GLU A 310 -21.06 -5.33 20.90
C GLU A 310 -20.59 -5.15 19.45
N VAL A 311 -21.51 -5.13 18.47
CA VAL A 311 -21.13 -4.94 17.07
C VAL A 311 -20.77 -3.50 16.73
N MET A 312 -21.15 -2.52 17.54
CA MET A 312 -20.88 -1.10 17.24
C MET A 312 -19.39 -0.75 17.33
N GLY A 313 -18.99 0.26 16.57
CA GLY A 313 -17.61 0.76 16.58
C GLY A 313 -16.57 -0.30 16.20
N ALA A 314 -15.36 -0.18 16.76
CA ALA A 314 -14.34 -1.20 16.60
C ALA A 314 -14.68 -2.53 17.32
N GLY A 315 -15.77 -2.57 18.11
CA GLY A 315 -15.98 -3.57 19.16
C GLY A 315 -15.06 -3.30 20.34
N ARG A 316 -14.82 -4.32 21.18
CA ARG A 316 -13.89 -4.22 22.30
C ARG A 316 -12.41 -4.32 21.90
N GLY A 317 -12.10 -4.11 20.60
CA GLY A 317 -10.73 -4.14 20.10
C GLY A 317 -10.06 -5.49 20.33
N ALA A 318 -8.93 -5.49 21.04
CA ALA A 318 -8.21 -6.73 21.35
C ALA A 318 -8.58 -7.34 22.72
N GLU A 319 -9.61 -6.80 23.40
CA GLU A 319 -10.05 -7.27 24.71
C GLU A 319 -10.55 -8.73 24.64
N PRO A 320 -10.21 -9.57 25.62
CA PRO A 320 -10.71 -10.94 25.68
C PRO A 320 -12.25 -10.98 25.67
N PRO A 321 -12.87 -11.93 24.95
CA PRO A 321 -14.31 -12.05 24.93
C PRO A 321 -14.85 -12.53 26.28
N ASP A 322 -16.10 -12.18 26.58
CA ASP A 322 -16.82 -12.80 27.68
C ASP A 322 -17.20 -14.24 27.29
N LEU A 323 -16.65 -15.22 28.00
CA LEU A 323 -16.92 -16.63 27.74
C LEU A 323 -18.24 -17.10 28.38
N SER A 324 -18.82 -16.34 29.31
CA SER A 324 -20.07 -16.69 29.98
C SER A 324 -21.28 -16.68 29.05
N VAL A 325 -21.17 -15.97 27.92
CA VAL A 325 -22.21 -15.91 26.86
C VAL A 325 -22.40 -17.27 26.16
N GLY A 326 -21.45 -18.19 26.31
CA GLY A 326 -21.55 -19.55 25.80
C GLY A 326 -21.32 -19.68 24.28
N VAL A 327 -21.32 -20.93 23.80
CA VAL A 327 -21.04 -21.28 22.40
C VAL A 327 -22.00 -20.59 21.42
N ALA A 328 -23.32 -20.67 21.69
CA ALA A 328 -24.33 -20.06 20.82
C ALA A 328 -24.24 -18.53 20.80
N GLY A 329 -23.98 -17.91 21.95
CA GLY A 329 -23.79 -16.48 22.08
C GLY A 329 -22.59 -15.99 21.27
N LEU A 330 -21.42 -16.60 21.46
CA LEU A 330 -20.21 -16.24 20.70
C LEU A 330 -20.38 -16.46 19.18
N ALA A 331 -21.03 -17.56 18.76
CA ALA A 331 -21.32 -17.79 17.35
C ALA A 331 -22.22 -16.69 16.75
N LEU A 332 -23.25 -16.26 17.49
CA LEU A 332 -24.10 -15.13 17.11
C LEU A 332 -23.31 -13.82 17.03
N LEU A 333 -22.47 -13.52 18.04
CA LEU A 333 -21.63 -12.32 18.06
C LEU A 333 -20.68 -12.26 16.86
N ILE A 334 -20.04 -13.38 16.50
CA ILE A 334 -19.17 -13.48 15.33
C ILE A 334 -19.94 -13.15 14.05
N GLY A 335 -21.09 -13.80 13.84
CA GLY A 335 -21.94 -13.57 12.67
C GLY A 335 -22.42 -12.12 12.58
N ALA A 336 -22.90 -11.57 13.70
CA ALA A 336 -23.37 -10.20 13.80
C ALA A 336 -22.24 -9.19 13.56
N LYS A 337 -21.05 -9.39 14.12
CA LYS A 337 -19.90 -8.47 13.93
C LYS A 337 -19.40 -8.45 12.49
N VAL A 338 -19.31 -9.63 11.86
CA VAL A 338 -18.95 -9.75 10.43
C VAL A 338 -19.98 -9.03 9.56
N LEU A 339 -21.27 -9.24 9.82
CA LEU A 339 -22.35 -8.57 9.11
C LEU A 339 -22.33 -7.04 9.31
N ALA A 340 -22.20 -6.57 10.55
CA ALA A 340 -22.13 -5.14 10.87
C ALA A 340 -20.96 -4.45 10.16
N SER A 341 -19.80 -5.09 10.13
CA SER A 341 -18.59 -4.58 9.47
C SER A 341 -18.77 -4.53 7.95
N ALA A 342 -19.37 -5.57 7.37
CA ALA A 342 -19.71 -5.62 5.95
C ALA A 342 -20.73 -4.55 5.56
N LEU A 343 -21.81 -4.39 6.33
CA LEU A 343 -22.82 -3.35 6.11
C LEU A 343 -22.23 -1.95 6.21
N SER A 344 -21.36 -1.70 7.20
CA SER A 344 -20.71 -0.41 7.39
C SER A 344 -19.85 -0.04 6.17
N LEU A 345 -18.91 -0.91 5.80
CA LEU A 345 -18.00 -0.66 4.69
C LEU A 345 -18.72 -0.67 3.33
N GLY A 346 -19.65 -1.62 3.12
CA GLY A 346 -20.42 -1.75 1.89
C GLY A 346 -21.33 -0.57 1.62
N ALA A 347 -21.91 0.04 2.67
CA ALA A 347 -22.75 1.23 2.55
C ALA A 347 -21.95 2.52 2.29
N GLY A 348 -20.64 2.51 2.54
CA GLY A 348 -19.74 3.62 2.27
C GLY A 348 -19.17 4.35 3.50
N PHE A 349 -19.34 3.81 4.71
CA PHE A 349 -18.58 4.30 5.87
C PHE A 349 -17.07 4.11 5.65
N ARG A 350 -16.27 4.93 6.34
CA ARG A 350 -14.81 4.90 6.26
C ARG A 350 -14.23 4.32 7.55
N GLY A 351 -13.27 3.42 7.42
CA GLY A 351 -12.55 2.82 8.54
C GLY A 351 -11.65 1.67 8.12
N GLY A 352 -10.89 1.16 9.08
CA GLY A 352 -10.05 -0.03 8.94
C GLY A 352 -10.73 -1.29 9.47
N LEU A 353 -10.23 -2.46 9.06
CA LEU A 353 -10.63 -3.74 9.65
C LEU A 353 -9.64 -4.26 10.71
N PHE A 354 -8.60 -3.51 11.06
CA PHE A 354 -7.55 -4.00 11.95
C PHE A 354 -8.11 -4.29 13.36
N SER A 355 -8.66 -3.32 14.11
CA SER A 355 -9.29 -3.61 15.42
C SER A 355 -10.47 -4.56 15.29
N ALA A 356 -11.30 -4.38 14.26
CA ALA A 356 -12.46 -5.25 14.06
C ALA A 356 -12.05 -6.72 13.86
N SER A 357 -10.92 -6.98 13.21
CA SER A 357 -10.36 -8.32 13.01
C SER A 357 -9.73 -8.90 14.27
N LEU A 358 -9.13 -8.07 15.13
CA LEU A 358 -8.67 -8.50 16.45
C LEU A 358 -9.86 -8.94 17.31
N PHE A 359 -10.92 -8.12 17.37
CA PHE A 359 -12.12 -8.46 18.13
C PHE A 359 -12.79 -9.73 17.59
N LEU A 360 -12.94 -9.82 16.26
CA LEU A 360 -13.49 -10.99 15.60
C LEU A 360 -12.67 -12.26 15.89
N GLY A 361 -11.34 -12.17 15.84
CA GLY A 361 -10.47 -13.29 16.16
C GLY A 361 -10.49 -13.66 17.64
N GLY A 362 -10.63 -12.68 18.54
CA GLY A 362 -10.84 -12.92 19.97
C GLY A 362 -12.13 -13.70 20.23
N LEU A 363 -13.26 -13.24 19.66
CA LEU A 363 -14.55 -13.96 19.72
C LEU A 363 -14.44 -15.39 19.16
N PHE A 364 -13.77 -15.54 18.01
CA PHE A 364 -13.55 -16.84 17.38
C PHE A 364 -12.71 -17.78 18.25
N GLY A 365 -11.64 -17.28 18.85
CA GLY A 365 -10.83 -18.06 19.78
C GLY A 365 -11.56 -18.42 21.06
N GLY A 366 -12.40 -17.53 21.58
CA GLY A 366 -13.28 -17.83 22.71
C GLY A 366 -14.28 -18.93 22.39
N LEU A 367 -14.88 -18.90 21.20
CA LEU A 367 -15.76 -19.96 20.70
C LEU A 367 -15.02 -21.31 20.63
N LEU A 368 -13.81 -21.31 20.06
CA LEU A 368 -12.98 -22.51 19.97
C LEU A 368 -12.54 -23.01 21.35
N ALA A 369 -12.26 -22.13 22.31
CA ALA A 369 -11.92 -22.50 23.67
C ALA A 369 -13.08 -23.21 24.37
N LEU A 370 -14.31 -22.70 24.24
CA LEU A 370 -15.50 -23.36 24.78
C LEU A 370 -15.76 -24.72 24.13
N LEU A 371 -15.61 -24.81 22.80
CA LEU A 371 -15.76 -26.07 22.08
C LEU A 371 -14.68 -27.09 22.46
N ALA A 372 -13.42 -26.65 22.62
CA ALA A 372 -12.34 -27.50 23.07
C ALA A 372 -12.58 -28.02 24.49
N ALA A 373 -13.05 -27.16 25.41
CA ALA A 373 -13.43 -27.59 26.75
C ALA A 373 -14.57 -28.62 26.75
N GLN A 374 -15.51 -28.52 25.81
CA GLN A 374 -16.65 -29.45 25.72
C GLN A 374 -16.29 -30.79 25.05
N PHE A 375 -15.54 -30.77 23.94
CA PHE A 375 -15.31 -31.94 23.09
C PHE A 375 -13.91 -32.56 23.23
N ALA A 376 -12.95 -31.81 23.77
CA ALA A 376 -11.56 -32.21 23.91
C ALA A 376 -10.97 -31.88 25.31
N PRO A 377 -11.69 -32.09 26.44
CA PRO A 377 -11.23 -31.68 27.77
C PRO A 377 -9.91 -32.34 28.20
N GLY A 378 -9.60 -33.53 27.67
CA GLY A 378 -8.38 -34.27 27.99
C GLY A 378 -7.08 -33.70 27.40
N PHE A 379 -7.16 -32.73 26.49
CA PHE A 379 -5.98 -32.12 25.86
C PHE A 379 -5.39 -30.95 26.66
N GLY A 380 -6.09 -30.45 27.69
CA GLY A 380 -5.55 -29.40 28.56
C GLY A 380 -5.26 -28.05 27.88
N LEU A 381 -5.86 -27.79 26.70
CA LEU A 381 -5.61 -26.57 25.93
C LEU A 381 -5.96 -25.31 26.74
N ASP A 382 -4.98 -24.42 26.89
CA ASP A 382 -5.17 -23.15 27.55
C ASP A 382 -6.12 -22.24 26.73
N ALA A 383 -7.24 -21.86 27.34
CA ALA A 383 -8.26 -21.04 26.69
C ALA A 383 -7.74 -19.67 26.26
N LYS A 384 -6.83 -19.08 27.04
CA LYS A 384 -6.20 -17.80 26.73
C LYS A 384 -5.27 -17.96 25.53
N ALA A 385 -4.48 -19.03 25.46
CA ALA A 385 -3.68 -19.36 24.28
C ALA A 385 -4.54 -19.38 23.00
N LEU A 386 -5.66 -20.10 23.03
CA LEU A 386 -6.56 -20.23 21.88
C LEU A 386 -7.14 -18.88 21.45
N VAL A 387 -7.55 -18.04 22.40
CA VAL A 387 -8.02 -16.67 22.13
C VAL A 387 -6.93 -15.83 21.44
N LEU A 388 -5.71 -15.84 21.98
CA LEU A 388 -4.59 -15.07 21.43
C LEU A 388 -4.19 -15.51 20.03
N VAL A 389 -4.09 -16.83 19.83
CA VAL A 389 -3.74 -17.43 18.54
C VAL A 389 -4.80 -17.09 17.50
N ALA A 390 -6.09 -17.25 17.81
CA ALA A 390 -7.17 -16.92 16.90
C ALA A 390 -7.23 -15.42 16.57
N MET A 391 -7.05 -14.56 17.57
CA MET A 391 -6.99 -13.11 17.43
C MET A 391 -5.89 -12.68 16.45
N GLY A 392 -4.65 -13.12 16.67
CA GLY A 392 -3.54 -12.84 15.78
C GLY A 392 -3.76 -13.43 14.38
N SER A 393 -4.29 -14.64 14.29
CA SER A 393 -4.49 -15.36 13.02
C SER A 393 -5.55 -14.73 12.12
N VAL A 394 -6.70 -14.32 12.67
CA VAL A 394 -7.75 -13.62 11.90
C VAL A 394 -7.26 -12.23 11.51
N ALA A 395 -6.63 -11.51 12.43
CA ALA A 395 -6.11 -10.18 12.14
C ALA A 395 -5.02 -10.20 11.06
N ALA A 396 -4.09 -11.16 11.12
CA ALA A 396 -3.05 -11.32 10.10
C ALA A 396 -3.65 -11.71 8.74
N GLY A 397 -4.66 -12.59 8.72
CA GLY A 397 -5.35 -12.99 7.50
C GLY A 397 -6.08 -11.84 6.81
N ILE A 398 -6.75 -10.97 7.57
CA ILE A 398 -7.48 -9.81 7.02
C ILE A 398 -6.51 -8.69 6.66
N VAL A 399 -5.61 -8.29 7.57
CA VAL A 399 -4.74 -7.11 7.40
C VAL A 399 -3.57 -7.39 6.44
N GLY A 400 -2.99 -8.58 6.53
CA GLY A 400 -1.82 -9.01 5.73
C GLY A 400 -0.46 -8.73 6.37
N GLY A 401 -0.40 -8.44 7.67
CA GLY A 401 0.85 -8.22 8.44
C GLY A 401 1.08 -9.30 9.50
N PRO A 402 1.65 -10.47 9.15
CA PRO A 402 1.84 -11.55 10.10
C PRO A 402 2.76 -11.19 11.27
N VAL A 403 3.94 -10.62 11.01
CA VAL A 403 4.90 -10.29 12.07
C VAL A 403 4.36 -9.16 12.95
N THR A 404 3.66 -8.20 12.34
CA THR A 404 2.93 -7.15 13.04
C THR A 404 1.99 -7.72 14.10
N MET A 405 1.22 -8.76 13.78
CA MET A 405 0.25 -9.34 14.73
C MET A 405 0.93 -10.17 15.83
N VAL A 406 2.00 -10.90 15.49
CA VAL A 406 2.79 -11.64 16.50
C VAL A 406 3.41 -10.67 17.51
N LEU A 407 3.99 -9.57 17.03
CA LEU A 407 4.59 -8.54 17.89
C LEU A 407 3.54 -7.76 18.68
N LEU A 408 2.37 -7.52 18.10
CA LEU A 408 1.26 -6.89 18.83
C LEU A 408 0.83 -7.74 20.02
N VAL A 409 0.68 -9.06 19.82
CA VAL A 409 0.36 -9.96 20.93
C VAL A 409 1.52 -9.98 21.93
N LEU A 410 2.77 -10.12 21.47
CA LEU A 410 3.95 -10.11 22.34
C LEU A 410 4.02 -8.86 23.23
N GLU A 411 3.88 -7.67 22.66
CA GLU A 411 3.97 -6.41 23.41
C GLU A 411 2.78 -6.21 24.35
N ALA A 412 1.58 -6.61 23.93
CA ALA A 412 0.38 -6.44 24.75
C ALA A 412 0.32 -7.43 25.92
N THR A 413 0.78 -8.67 25.74
CA THR A 413 0.78 -9.69 26.81
C THR A 413 2.06 -9.73 27.62
N SER A 414 3.18 -9.24 27.05
CA SER A 414 4.54 -9.45 27.54
C SER A 414 4.91 -10.94 27.70
N ASP A 415 4.31 -11.81 26.88
CA ASP A 415 4.49 -13.26 26.94
C ASP A 415 5.03 -13.80 25.61
N LEU A 416 6.31 -14.23 25.63
CA LEU A 416 7.00 -14.76 24.46
C LEU A 416 6.43 -16.11 24.00
N TRP A 417 5.93 -16.93 24.93
CA TRP A 417 5.36 -18.24 24.59
C TRP A 417 4.02 -18.05 23.89
N ALA A 418 3.18 -17.14 24.39
CA ALA A 418 1.96 -16.75 23.71
C ALA A 418 2.25 -16.27 22.28
N ALA A 419 3.27 -15.42 22.09
CA ALA A 419 3.68 -14.96 20.77
C ALA A 419 4.17 -16.10 19.86
N ALA A 420 4.89 -17.08 20.40
CA ALA A 420 5.32 -18.27 19.65
C ALA A 420 4.12 -19.11 19.18
N GLY A 421 3.10 -19.31 20.02
CA GLY A 421 1.87 -19.99 19.63
C GLY A 421 1.11 -19.21 18.54
N VAL A 422 1.02 -17.89 18.69
CA VAL A 422 0.36 -17.01 17.72
C VAL A 422 1.06 -17.09 16.36
N LEU A 423 2.40 -17.13 16.35
CA LEU A 423 3.18 -17.27 15.11
C LEU A 423 2.74 -18.49 14.31
N THR A 424 2.53 -19.64 14.95
CA THR A 424 2.08 -20.87 14.29
C THR A 424 0.73 -20.68 13.60
N GLY A 425 -0.27 -20.16 14.32
CA GLY A 425 -1.60 -19.92 13.74
C GLY A 425 -1.57 -18.87 12.62
N VAL A 426 -0.82 -17.78 12.82
CA VAL A 426 -0.66 -16.69 11.86
C VAL A 426 -0.03 -17.17 10.54
N VAL A 427 1.03 -17.98 10.60
CA VAL A 427 1.67 -18.54 9.40
C VAL A 427 0.69 -19.40 8.60
N VAL A 428 -0.08 -20.26 9.27
CA VAL A 428 -1.08 -21.09 8.61
C VAL A 428 -2.21 -20.25 8.03
N SER A 429 -2.78 -19.33 8.80
CA SER A 429 -3.87 -18.43 8.35
C SER A 429 -3.47 -17.61 7.13
N THR A 430 -2.31 -16.95 7.18
CA THR A 430 -1.82 -16.14 6.06
C THR A 430 -1.49 -16.98 4.83
N THR A 431 -1.00 -18.22 5.01
CA THR A 431 -0.78 -19.15 3.90
C THR A 431 -2.11 -19.55 3.24
N VAL A 432 -3.13 -19.87 4.03
CA VAL A 432 -4.49 -20.17 3.52
C VAL A 432 -5.05 -19.00 2.74
N VAL A 433 -5.04 -17.79 3.31
CA VAL A 433 -5.52 -16.58 2.63
C VAL A 433 -4.76 -16.32 1.33
N ARG A 434 -3.43 -16.48 1.34
CA ARG A 434 -2.60 -16.25 0.15
C ARG A 434 -2.85 -17.26 -0.95
N GLN A 435 -3.07 -18.54 -0.61
CA GLN A 435 -3.31 -19.59 -1.61
C GLN A 435 -4.74 -19.56 -2.15
N ALA A 436 -5.74 -19.36 -1.28
CA ALA A 436 -7.15 -19.43 -1.66
C ALA A 436 -7.71 -18.11 -2.20
N PHE A 437 -7.21 -16.96 -1.73
CA PHE A 437 -7.76 -15.64 -2.08
C PHE A 437 -6.72 -14.71 -2.75
N GLY A 438 -5.43 -14.87 -2.46
CA GLY A 438 -4.34 -14.17 -3.16
C GLY A 438 -4.09 -12.72 -2.72
N TYR A 439 -4.98 -12.13 -1.93
CA TYR A 439 -4.90 -10.74 -1.46
C TYR A 439 -5.22 -10.64 0.04
N SER A 440 -4.67 -9.65 0.72
CA SER A 440 -5.17 -9.21 2.03
C SER A 440 -6.23 -8.11 1.80
N PHE A 441 -6.97 -7.71 2.83
CA PHE A 441 -7.94 -6.63 2.69
C PHE A 441 -7.30 -5.33 2.19
N THR A 442 -6.08 -5.06 2.65
CA THR A 442 -5.29 -3.89 2.25
C THR A 442 -4.99 -3.89 0.75
N THR A 443 -4.59 -5.04 0.17
CA THR A 443 -4.24 -5.14 -1.26
C THR A 443 -5.45 -5.42 -2.16
N TRP A 444 -6.47 -6.09 -1.63
CA TRP A 444 -7.71 -6.42 -2.33
C TRP A 444 -8.43 -5.18 -2.85
N ARG A 445 -8.44 -4.10 -2.06
CA ARG A 445 -9.07 -2.84 -2.48
C ARG A 445 -8.37 -2.16 -3.65
N PHE A 446 -7.06 -2.36 -3.83
CA PHE A 446 -6.34 -1.90 -5.02
C PHE A 446 -6.68 -2.75 -6.23
N HIS A 447 -6.77 -4.08 -6.05
CA HIS A 447 -7.20 -4.98 -7.10
C HIS A 447 -8.58 -4.62 -7.65
N LEU A 448 -9.55 -4.32 -6.77
CA LEU A 448 -10.89 -3.85 -7.16
C LEU A 448 -10.89 -2.50 -7.90
N ARG A 449 -9.86 -1.67 -7.71
CA ARG A 449 -9.65 -0.40 -8.44
C ARG A 449 -8.84 -0.58 -9.74
N GLY A 450 -8.43 -1.81 -10.07
CA GLY A 450 -7.56 -2.10 -11.22
C GLY A 450 -6.10 -1.65 -11.04
N VAL A 451 -5.68 -1.39 -9.79
CA VAL A 451 -4.32 -0.96 -9.46
C VAL A 451 -3.48 -2.21 -9.13
N PRO A 452 -2.36 -2.48 -9.84
CA PRO A 452 -1.61 -3.73 -9.74
C PRO A 452 -0.68 -3.77 -8.51
N ILE A 453 -1.20 -3.46 -7.32
CA ILE A 453 -0.47 -3.55 -6.04
C ILE A 453 -0.82 -4.90 -5.41
N ARG A 454 0.16 -5.81 -5.35
CA ARG A 454 0.04 -7.11 -4.67
C ARG A 454 0.76 -7.15 -3.32
N GLY A 455 1.47 -6.09 -2.98
CA GLY A 455 2.23 -5.94 -1.74
C GLY A 455 2.78 -4.51 -1.63
N ALA A 456 3.50 -4.21 -0.56
CA ALA A 456 3.97 -2.87 -0.27
C ALA A 456 5.27 -2.45 -1.00
N GLN A 457 5.79 -3.31 -1.90
CA GLN A 457 7.00 -3.03 -2.68
C GLN A 457 6.82 -1.80 -3.60
N ASP A 458 7.90 -1.03 -3.82
CA ASP A 458 7.88 0.03 -4.85
C ASP A 458 7.75 -0.61 -6.23
N VAL A 459 6.62 -0.37 -6.89
CA VAL A 459 6.37 -0.76 -8.28
C VAL A 459 6.22 0.45 -9.18
N GLY A 460 6.15 1.66 -8.61
CA GLY A 460 5.96 2.91 -9.34
C GLY A 460 7.13 3.29 -10.24
N TRP A 461 8.36 2.86 -9.90
CA TRP A 461 9.55 3.08 -10.74
C TRP A 461 9.44 2.37 -12.11
N MET A 462 8.76 1.22 -12.18
CA MET A 462 8.51 0.54 -13.46
C MET A 462 7.62 1.39 -14.38
N GLY A 463 6.72 2.20 -13.80
CA GLY A 463 5.89 3.15 -14.55
C GLY A 463 6.69 4.27 -15.23
N ASP A 464 7.90 4.55 -14.75
CA ASP A 464 8.82 5.52 -15.36
C ASP A 464 9.67 4.90 -16.49
N LEU A 465 9.83 3.57 -16.49
CA LEU A 465 10.55 2.81 -17.52
C LEU A 465 9.60 2.27 -18.60
N ARG A 466 8.89 3.17 -19.29
CA ARG A 466 8.05 2.82 -20.44
C ARG A 466 8.79 2.96 -21.75
N ALA A 467 8.49 2.09 -22.71
CA ALA A 467 9.09 2.13 -24.05
C ALA A 467 9.00 3.53 -24.68
N GLY A 468 7.85 4.21 -24.59
CA GLY A 468 7.69 5.56 -25.14
C GLY A 468 8.55 6.65 -24.49
N ARG A 469 9.00 6.47 -23.23
CA ARG A 469 9.94 7.39 -22.56
C ARG A 469 11.41 7.01 -22.78
N LEU A 470 11.69 5.72 -22.96
CA LEU A 470 13.04 5.20 -23.16
C LEU A 470 13.47 5.25 -24.63
N MET A 471 12.53 5.33 -25.56
CA MET A 471 12.82 5.26 -27.00
C MET A 471 13.69 6.40 -27.47
N ARG A 472 14.57 6.07 -28.42
CA ARG A 472 15.26 7.01 -29.27
C ARG A 472 14.32 7.43 -30.41
N ARG A 473 14.27 8.73 -30.69
CA ARG A 473 13.36 9.30 -31.72
C ARG A 473 13.98 9.39 -33.11
N ASP A 474 15.27 9.10 -33.24
CA ASP A 474 16.04 9.17 -34.49
C ASP A 474 16.05 7.85 -35.25
N ALA A 475 14.92 7.14 -35.28
CA ALA A 475 14.77 5.90 -36.01
C ALA A 475 15.07 6.10 -37.51
N LYS A 476 15.97 5.29 -38.06
CA LYS A 476 16.31 5.30 -39.48
C LYS A 476 15.34 4.40 -40.22
N THR A 477 14.58 4.96 -41.16
CA THR A 477 13.55 4.24 -41.92
C THR A 477 13.85 4.24 -43.42
N VAL A 478 13.56 3.15 -44.11
CA VAL A 478 13.64 3.03 -45.58
C VAL A 478 12.42 2.30 -46.13
N HIS A 479 12.11 2.57 -47.40
CA HIS A 479 11.00 1.92 -48.08
C HIS A 479 11.31 0.44 -48.39
N ALA A 480 10.30 -0.42 -48.29
CA ALA A 480 10.40 -1.87 -48.53
C ALA A 480 11.01 -2.23 -49.89
N GLY A 481 10.65 -1.47 -50.94
CA GLY A 481 11.15 -1.67 -52.30
C GLY A 481 12.55 -1.11 -52.58
N LEU A 482 13.24 -0.52 -51.61
CA LEU A 482 14.57 0.07 -51.85
C LEU A 482 15.60 -1.04 -52.19
N PRO A 483 16.30 -0.97 -53.34
CA PRO A 483 17.36 -1.92 -53.67
C PRO A 483 18.48 -1.92 -52.63
N LEU A 484 19.07 -3.09 -52.35
CA LEU A 484 20.14 -3.18 -51.36
C LEU A 484 21.40 -2.38 -51.76
N SER A 485 21.65 -2.17 -53.06
CA SER A 485 22.72 -1.28 -53.56
C SER A 485 22.54 0.16 -53.09
N ASP A 486 21.31 0.64 -53.14
CA ASP A 486 20.95 2.01 -52.76
C ASP A 486 20.92 2.13 -51.24
N LEU A 487 20.47 1.08 -50.55
CA LEU A 487 20.53 0.99 -49.09
C LEU A 487 21.97 1.07 -48.56
N ARG A 488 22.91 0.37 -49.21
CA ARG A 488 24.35 0.43 -48.89
C ARG A 488 24.95 1.81 -49.09
N THR A 489 24.51 2.51 -50.14
CA THR A 489 24.96 3.87 -50.45
C THR A 489 24.40 4.88 -49.46
N LEU A 490 23.12 4.73 -49.09
CA LEU A 490 22.43 5.60 -48.13
C LEU A 490 22.96 5.42 -46.70
N TYR A 491 23.32 4.18 -46.34
CA TYR A 491 23.91 3.83 -45.05
C TYR A 491 25.25 3.09 -45.23
N PRO A 492 26.36 3.82 -45.42
CA PRO A 492 27.70 3.23 -45.49
C PRO A 492 28.07 2.44 -44.23
N LEU A 493 29.06 1.56 -44.34
CA LEU A 493 29.62 0.80 -43.22
C LEU A 493 29.89 1.71 -42.01
N GLY A 494 29.34 1.34 -40.84
CA GLY A 494 29.48 2.09 -39.59
C GLY A 494 28.52 3.26 -39.39
N SER A 495 27.74 3.67 -40.40
CA SER A 495 26.81 4.81 -40.28
C SER A 495 25.52 4.49 -39.51
N ALA A 496 25.04 3.24 -39.63
CA ALA A 496 23.90 2.72 -38.89
C ALA A 496 24.08 1.22 -38.69
N LYS A 497 23.80 0.71 -37.49
CA LYS A 497 23.77 -0.74 -37.23
C LYS A 497 22.46 -1.36 -37.71
N THR A 498 21.36 -0.60 -37.61
CA THR A 498 20.01 -1.11 -37.82
C THR A 498 19.17 -0.08 -38.56
N VAL A 499 18.39 -0.53 -39.53
CA VAL A 499 17.45 0.29 -40.30
C VAL A 499 16.08 -0.38 -40.30
N PHE A 500 15.02 0.40 -40.05
CA PHE A 500 13.64 -0.08 -40.05
C PHE A 500 13.04 0.06 -41.45
N VAL A 501 12.35 -0.99 -41.90
CA VAL A 501 11.70 -1.02 -43.20
C VAL A 501 10.24 -0.67 -43.04
N VAL A 502 9.74 0.19 -43.92
CA VAL A 502 8.34 0.63 -43.94
C VAL A 502 7.69 0.45 -45.31
N ASP A 503 6.37 0.27 -45.33
CA ASP A 503 5.57 0.27 -46.56
C ASP A 503 5.32 1.70 -47.10
N GLU A 504 4.54 1.80 -48.17
CA GLU A 504 4.16 3.07 -48.81
C GLU A 504 3.36 3.99 -47.87
N ASP A 505 2.62 3.42 -46.92
CA ASP A 505 1.83 4.12 -45.91
C ASP A 505 2.68 4.49 -44.67
N GLY A 506 3.96 4.11 -44.62
CA GLY A 506 4.87 4.35 -43.49
C GLY A 506 4.68 3.40 -42.30
N ARG A 507 4.01 2.25 -42.51
CA ARG A 507 3.83 1.21 -41.50
C ARG A 507 5.05 0.30 -41.42
N TYR A 508 5.38 -0.15 -40.23
CA TYR A 508 6.51 -1.05 -39.99
C TYR A 508 6.36 -2.41 -40.69
N CYS A 509 7.40 -2.80 -41.43
CA CYS A 509 7.46 -4.05 -42.20
C CYS A 509 8.66 -4.93 -41.86
N GLY A 510 9.45 -4.58 -40.86
CA GLY A 510 10.60 -5.36 -40.42
C GLY A 510 11.86 -4.53 -40.22
N VAL A 511 12.91 -5.18 -39.76
CA VAL A 511 14.17 -4.55 -39.40
C VAL A 511 15.31 -5.23 -40.14
N VAL A 512 16.25 -4.42 -40.62
CA VAL A 512 17.43 -4.86 -41.37
C VAL A 512 18.68 -4.59 -40.54
N ASP A 513 19.47 -5.63 -40.33
CA ASP A 513 20.82 -5.53 -39.79
C ASP A 513 21.78 -5.13 -40.91
N MET A 514 22.35 -3.93 -40.80
CA MET A 514 23.25 -3.39 -41.81
C MET A 514 24.58 -4.14 -41.87
N THR A 515 24.98 -4.85 -40.81
CA THR A 515 26.19 -5.68 -40.85
C THR A 515 26.02 -6.85 -41.81
N ALA A 516 24.85 -7.49 -41.81
CA ALA A 516 24.51 -8.55 -42.76
C ALA A 516 24.36 -8.04 -44.20
N VAL A 517 23.88 -6.80 -44.36
CA VAL A 517 23.79 -6.15 -45.68
C VAL A 517 25.18 -5.83 -46.24
N HIS A 518 26.17 -5.51 -45.41
CA HIS A 518 27.54 -5.18 -45.83
C HIS A 518 28.52 -6.36 -45.78
N ASP A 519 28.05 -7.59 -45.54
CA ASP A 519 28.87 -8.80 -45.50
C ASP A 519 29.33 -9.20 -46.93
N PRO A 520 30.64 -9.12 -47.26
CA PRO A 520 31.14 -9.43 -48.60
C PRO A 520 30.91 -10.88 -49.02
N SER A 521 30.78 -11.81 -48.07
CA SER A 521 30.51 -13.23 -48.36
C SER A 521 29.12 -13.47 -48.94
N ARG A 522 28.23 -12.47 -48.81
CA ARG A 522 26.83 -12.54 -49.23
C ARG A 522 26.54 -11.73 -50.50
N ASP A 523 27.53 -11.05 -51.06
CA ASP A 523 27.34 -10.12 -52.20
C ASP A 523 26.61 -10.77 -53.39
N THR A 524 27.04 -11.96 -53.81
CA THR A 524 26.43 -12.71 -54.92
C THR A 524 25.01 -13.19 -54.61
N ALA A 525 24.68 -13.41 -53.33
CA ALA A 525 23.35 -13.84 -52.90
C ALA A 525 22.37 -12.66 -52.68
N LEU A 526 22.90 -11.45 -52.54
CA LEU A 526 22.16 -10.22 -52.27
C LEU A 526 21.94 -9.37 -53.53
N GLU A 527 22.49 -9.77 -54.66
CA GLU A 527 22.35 -9.09 -55.94
C GLU A 527 20.89 -9.05 -56.40
N GLY A 528 20.39 -7.84 -56.75
CA GLY A 528 19.00 -7.62 -57.17
C GLY A 528 17.94 -7.70 -56.06
N ARG A 529 18.31 -7.92 -54.80
CA ARG A 529 17.38 -7.93 -53.66
C ARG A 529 17.04 -6.54 -53.13
N THR A 530 15.94 -6.47 -52.40
CA THR A 530 15.41 -5.25 -51.77
C THR A 530 15.57 -5.27 -50.25
N ALA A 531 15.32 -4.13 -49.62
CA ALA A 531 15.28 -4.01 -48.16
C ALA A 531 14.25 -4.97 -47.53
N ALA A 532 13.11 -5.21 -48.20
CA ALA A 532 12.10 -6.17 -47.72
C ALA A 532 12.64 -7.61 -47.65
N ASP A 533 13.48 -8.02 -48.59
CA ASP A 533 14.03 -9.39 -48.65
C ASP A 533 15.03 -9.68 -47.53
N MET A 534 15.60 -8.62 -46.95
CA MET A 534 16.50 -8.66 -45.79
C MET A 534 15.79 -8.36 -44.46
N ALA A 535 14.54 -7.90 -44.50
CA ALA A 535 13.80 -7.45 -43.32
C ALA A 535 13.32 -8.64 -42.46
N GLY A 536 13.95 -8.80 -41.30
CA GLY A 536 13.55 -9.73 -40.24
C GLY A 536 12.56 -9.12 -39.25
N HIS A 537 12.09 -9.92 -38.30
CA HIS A 537 11.27 -9.49 -37.15
C HIS A 537 10.07 -8.56 -37.51
N ARG A 538 9.36 -8.89 -38.59
CA ARG A 538 8.26 -8.07 -39.16
C ARG A 538 7.09 -7.85 -38.20
N GLU A 539 6.85 -8.82 -37.32
CA GLU A 539 5.79 -8.76 -36.31
C GLU A 539 6.26 -8.19 -34.96
N ALA A 540 7.57 -8.00 -34.78
CA ALA A 540 8.16 -7.60 -33.52
C ALA A 540 8.01 -6.09 -33.28
N ILE A 541 6.93 -5.79 -32.57
CA ILE A 541 6.49 -4.53 -31.99
C ILE A 541 7.21 -4.00 -30.73
N LEU A 542 7.15 -2.70 -30.43
CA LEU A 542 6.95 -2.21 -29.05
C LEU A 542 5.85 -1.15 -29.06
N LEU A 543 4.99 -1.13 -28.04
CA LEU A 543 3.96 -0.09 -27.88
C LEU A 543 4.44 1.00 -26.93
N LEU A 544 4.01 2.25 -27.13
CA LEU A 544 4.34 3.39 -26.25
C LEU A 544 4.08 3.10 -24.76
N GLY A 545 3.03 2.33 -24.48
CA GLY A 545 2.59 1.97 -23.14
C GLY A 545 3.32 0.78 -22.51
N ASP A 546 4.10 0.01 -23.28
CA ASP A 546 4.80 -1.18 -22.79
C ASP A 546 5.74 -0.78 -21.64
N ASP A 547 5.61 -1.46 -20.50
CA ASP A 547 6.56 -1.31 -19.39
C ASP A 547 7.87 -2.06 -19.69
N ILE A 548 8.88 -1.84 -18.86
CA ILE A 548 10.20 -2.45 -19.08
C ILE A 548 10.18 -3.98 -19.06
N ARG A 549 9.27 -4.61 -18.32
CA ARG A 549 9.19 -6.08 -18.26
C ARG A 549 8.58 -6.64 -19.53
N ALA A 550 7.48 -6.06 -20.00
CA ALA A 550 6.88 -6.39 -21.29
C ALA A 550 7.89 -6.13 -22.41
N THR A 551 8.59 -5.00 -22.37
CA THR A 551 9.63 -4.64 -23.33
C THR A 551 10.74 -5.70 -23.39
N LEU A 552 11.31 -6.10 -22.25
CA LEU A 552 12.36 -7.12 -22.18
C LEU A 552 11.85 -8.51 -22.60
N ALA A 553 10.62 -8.89 -22.21
CA ALA A 553 10.01 -10.14 -22.65
C ALA A 553 9.87 -10.18 -24.19
N ARG A 554 9.46 -9.08 -24.81
CA ARG A 554 9.36 -8.98 -26.28
C ARG A 554 10.72 -9.02 -26.98
N PHE A 555 11.77 -8.47 -26.36
CA PHE A 555 13.13 -8.66 -26.85
C PHE A 555 13.56 -10.13 -26.77
N CYS A 556 13.28 -10.82 -25.66
CA CYS A 556 13.58 -12.24 -25.52
C CYS A 556 12.79 -13.10 -26.52
N GLU A 557 11.51 -12.82 -26.74
CA GLU A 557 10.67 -13.54 -27.70
C GLU A 557 11.08 -13.28 -29.15
N ALA A 558 11.48 -12.04 -29.47
CA ALA A 558 11.85 -11.66 -30.83
C ALA A 558 13.30 -12.00 -31.18
N GLU A 559 14.17 -12.22 -30.18
CA GLU A 559 15.62 -12.39 -30.33
C GLU A 559 16.27 -11.28 -31.18
N ALA A 560 15.79 -10.04 -31.02
CA ALA A 560 16.21 -8.88 -31.80
C ALA A 560 17.01 -7.89 -30.93
N GLU A 561 18.07 -7.28 -31.49
CA GLU A 561 18.84 -6.28 -30.75
C GLU A 561 18.12 -4.93 -30.61
N ALA A 562 17.24 -4.62 -31.57
CA ALA A 562 16.50 -3.36 -31.65
C ALA A 562 15.08 -3.60 -32.16
N LEU A 563 14.11 -2.97 -31.51
CA LEU A 563 12.69 -3.03 -31.89
C LEU A 563 12.13 -1.62 -32.09
N PRO A 564 11.25 -1.42 -33.08
CA PRO A 564 10.57 -0.15 -33.29
C PRO A 564 9.52 0.08 -32.20
N VAL A 565 9.34 1.33 -31.79
CA VAL A 565 8.23 1.75 -30.94
C VAL A 565 7.16 2.38 -31.82
N VAL A 566 5.95 1.85 -31.75
CA VAL A 566 4.79 2.28 -32.55
C VAL A 566 3.63 2.76 -31.67
N ALA A 567 2.74 3.56 -32.26
CA ALA A 567 1.58 4.11 -31.54
C ALA A 567 0.55 3.03 -31.18
N THR A 568 0.18 2.20 -32.17
CA THR A 568 -0.83 1.13 -32.04
C THR A 568 -0.42 -0.09 -32.87
N THR A 569 -1.00 -1.24 -32.53
CA THR A 569 -0.77 -2.49 -33.28
C THR A 569 -1.37 -2.48 -34.69
N THR A 570 -2.36 -1.62 -34.94
CA THR A 570 -3.04 -1.49 -36.23
C THR A 570 -2.37 -0.50 -37.17
N ASP A 571 -1.95 0.67 -36.66
CA ASP A 571 -1.31 1.71 -37.48
C ASP A 571 0.15 1.39 -37.76
N ARG A 572 0.84 0.70 -36.84
CA ARG A 572 2.26 0.27 -36.95
C ARG A 572 3.25 1.36 -37.37
N ARG A 573 2.90 2.63 -37.22
CA ARG A 573 3.77 3.75 -37.57
C ARG A 573 4.94 3.86 -36.61
N VAL A 574 6.17 3.87 -37.13
CA VAL A 574 7.40 3.95 -36.34
C VAL A 574 7.56 5.36 -35.76
N LEU A 575 7.53 5.47 -34.43
CA LEU A 575 7.73 6.73 -33.70
C LEU A 575 9.15 6.89 -33.15
N GLY A 576 9.85 5.77 -33.02
CA GLY A 576 11.18 5.67 -32.44
C GLY A 576 11.60 4.22 -32.37
N TYR A 577 12.70 3.96 -31.66
CA TYR A 577 13.17 2.61 -31.44
C TYR A 577 13.83 2.48 -30.07
N LEU A 578 13.94 1.24 -29.61
CA LEU A 578 14.63 0.88 -28.39
C LEU A 578 15.60 -0.26 -28.69
N THR A 579 16.73 -0.31 -27.99
CA THR A 579 17.66 -1.44 -28.06
C THR A 579 17.59 -2.27 -26.78
N GLU A 580 17.78 -3.57 -26.90
CA GLU A 580 17.77 -4.49 -25.77
C GLU A 580 18.84 -4.09 -24.74
N ALA A 581 20.06 -3.81 -25.21
CA ALA A 581 21.17 -3.38 -24.35
C ALA A 581 20.85 -2.10 -23.55
N PHE A 582 20.16 -1.12 -24.16
CA PHE A 582 19.76 0.09 -23.45
C PHE A 582 18.63 -0.18 -22.45
N ALA A 583 17.63 -0.99 -22.83
CA ALA A 583 16.55 -1.40 -21.94
C ALA A 583 17.10 -2.14 -20.71
N LEU A 584 17.98 -3.13 -20.92
CA LEU A 584 18.66 -3.90 -19.88
C LEU A 584 19.53 -3.00 -19.00
N ARG A 585 20.32 -2.08 -19.58
CA ARG A 585 21.14 -1.13 -18.82
C ARG A 585 20.29 -0.20 -17.96
N ARG A 586 19.20 0.35 -18.50
CA ARG A 586 18.31 1.23 -17.72
C ARG A 586 17.60 0.45 -16.61
N TYR A 587 17.20 -0.79 -16.89
CA TYR A 587 16.63 -1.69 -15.90
C TYR A 587 17.64 -2.03 -14.78
N SER A 588 18.87 -2.38 -15.12
CA SER A 588 19.93 -2.71 -14.15
C SER A 588 20.34 -1.49 -13.31
N GLN A 589 20.50 -0.32 -13.94
CA GLN A 589 20.78 0.94 -13.23
C GLN A 589 19.69 1.28 -12.22
N GLU A 590 18.42 1.10 -12.58
CA GLU A 590 17.32 1.41 -11.67
C GLU A 590 17.21 0.37 -10.55
N LEU A 591 17.44 -0.91 -10.84
CA LEU A 591 17.56 -1.96 -9.82
C LEU A 591 18.71 -1.69 -8.84
N GLU A 592 19.86 -1.27 -9.35
CA GLU A 592 21.03 -0.98 -8.54
C GLU A 592 20.85 0.29 -7.71
N ARG A 593 20.18 1.31 -8.27
CA ARG A 593 19.75 2.48 -7.53
C ARG A 593 18.80 2.10 -6.39
N LEU A 594 17.80 1.24 -6.64
CA LEU A 594 16.90 0.74 -5.60
C LEU A 594 17.65 -0.02 -4.51
N ARG A 595 18.59 -0.90 -4.89
CA ARG A 595 19.46 -1.61 -3.94
C ARG A 595 20.35 -0.65 -3.14
N GLY A 596 20.87 0.41 -3.76
CA GLY A 596 21.63 1.46 -3.08
C GLY A 596 20.78 2.26 -2.09
N GLU A 597 19.53 2.60 -2.46
CA GLU A 597 18.56 3.23 -1.56
C GLU A 597 18.22 2.30 -0.38
N GLU A 598 18.06 0.99 -0.61
CA GLU A 598 17.82 -0.01 0.43
C GLU A 598 19.01 -0.17 1.38
N THR A 599 20.23 -0.30 0.85
CA THR A 599 21.44 -0.55 1.64
C THR A 599 22.06 0.71 2.24
N GLY A 600 21.58 1.90 1.86
CA GLY A 600 22.19 3.18 2.23
C GLY A 600 23.57 3.43 1.61
N GLN A 601 23.99 2.60 0.66
CA GLN A 601 25.28 2.71 -0.04
C GLN A 601 25.15 3.53 -1.33
N GLN A 602 26.21 4.23 -1.72
CA GLN A 602 26.28 4.89 -3.02
C GLN A 602 26.45 3.81 -4.10
N GLY A 603 25.51 3.71 -5.03
CA GLY A 603 25.64 2.82 -6.19
C GLY A 603 26.82 3.21 -7.10
N LEU A 604 27.34 2.25 -7.86
CA LEU A 604 28.51 2.39 -8.75
C LEU A 604 28.40 3.52 -9.79
N TYR A 605 27.17 3.92 -10.15
CA TYR A 605 26.92 4.86 -11.25
C TYR A 605 26.79 6.35 -10.85
N GLY A 606 27.04 6.70 -9.58
CA GLY A 606 26.96 8.11 -9.15
C GLY A 606 25.54 8.70 -9.21
N ARG A 607 25.37 9.91 -8.67
CA ARG A 607 24.08 10.61 -8.53
C ARG A 607 23.94 11.66 -9.64
N ASP A 608 23.24 11.34 -10.73
CA ASP A 608 22.77 12.33 -11.71
C ASP A 608 21.40 12.92 -11.32
#